data_AF-A0A6G0XG29-F1
#
_entry.id   AF-A0A6G0XG29-F1
#
_cell.length_a   1.000
_cell.length_b   1.000
_cell.length_c   1.000
_cell.angle_alpha   90.00
_cell.angle_beta   90.00
_cell.angle_gamma   90.00
#
_symmetry.space_group_name_H-M   'P 1'
#
loop_
_entity.id
_entity.type
_entity.pdbx_description
1 polymer ?
#
loop_
_entity_poly.entity_id
_entity_poly.type
_entity_poly.pdbx_seq_one_letter_code
_entity_poly.pdbx_strand_id
1 'polypeptide(L)'
;MSKIFLPLDTRQGVCDALNSGRDDALQPFVDISGLDASAYKKFLTNSCGTLGNVSFISAIIAMVLGFIAFICLVVFIVCVENIQPMVNFIKWLSVLAGLASIVAVIAWVYQIDPLVVQGFHRGISFVIEIIACQLFMLSAVLVHYHSKDKPNDFK
;
A
#
# COMPACT_ATOMS: atom_id res chain seq x y z
N MET A 1 21.08 10.84 36.65
CA MET A 1 20.36 9.65 37.16
C MET A 1 18.94 10.10 37.52
N SER A 2 18.00 10.05 36.58
CA SER A 2 16.59 10.39 36.80
C SER A 2 15.72 9.34 36.13
N LYS A 3 14.71 8.88 36.85
CA LYS A 3 13.98 7.63 36.66
C LYS A 3 13.17 7.62 35.35
N ILE A 4 13.60 6.80 34.39
CA ILE A 4 12.76 6.37 33.25
C ILE A 4 11.96 5.17 33.75
N PHE A 5 10.75 5.41 34.23
CA PHE A 5 9.76 4.37 34.45
C PHE A 5 8.38 4.99 34.30
N LEU A 6 7.93 5.15 33.05
CA LEU A 6 6.51 5.27 32.76
C LEU A 6 5.99 3.85 32.50
N PRO A 7 5.01 3.35 33.28
CA PRO A 7 4.26 2.18 32.90
C PRO A 7 3.33 2.60 31.75
N LEU A 8 3.88 2.68 30.53
CA LEU A 8 3.04 2.51 29.36
C LEU A 8 2.49 1.10 29.48
N ASP A 9 1.20 0.99 29.79
CA ASP A 9 0.45 -0.24 29.60
C ASP A 9 0.66 -0.63 28.14
N THR A 10 1.56 -1.59 27.91
CA THR A 10 2.12 -1.98 26.61
C THR A 10 1.07 -2.56 25.67
N ARG A 11 -0.20 -2.52 26.08
CA ARG A 11 -1.38 -2.93 25.33
C ARG A 11 -2.08 -1.79 24.57
N GLN A 12 -1.83 -0.52 24.90
CA GLN A 12 -2.46 0.59 24.16
C GLN A 12 -1.67 0.93 22.91
N GLY A 13 -2.28 0.75 21.74
CA GLY A 13 -1.68 1.15 20.46
C GLY A 13 -1.61 2.67 20.33
N VAL A 14 -0.75 3.16 19.43
CA VAL A 14 -0.60 4.60 19.16
C VAL A 14 -1.92 5.25 18.74
N CYS A 15 -2.76 4.53 18.00
CA CYS A 15 -4.10 4.99 17.63
C CYS A 15 -5.07 5.04 18.82
N ASP A 16 -4.94 4.16 19.80
CA ASP A 16 -5.77 4.19 21.02
C ASP A 16 -5.39 5.39 21.89
N ALA A 17 -4.10 5.67 22.00
CA ALA A 17 -3.59 6.86 22.68
C ALA A 17 -4.14 8.15 22.03
N LEU A 18 -4.11 8.24 20.70
CA LEU A 18 -4.69 9.35 19.94
C LEU A 18 -6.21 9.49 20.20
N ASN A 19 -6.95 8.38 20.13
CA ASN A 19 -8.40 8.36 20.31
C ASN A 19 -8.83 8.67 21.75
N SER A 20 -7.95 8.50 22.72
CA SER A 20 -8.23 8.85 24.12
C SER A 20 -8.29 10.37 24.37
N GLY A 21 -7.89 11.20 23.40
CA GLY A 21 -7.91 12.66 23.49
C GLY A 21 -6.93 13.25 24.51
N ARG A 22 -6.06 12.40 25.07
CA ARG A 22 -5.04 12.74 26.07
C ARG A 22 -3.73 13.07 25.39
N ASP A 23 -3.40 14.37 25.30
CA ASP A 23 -2.16 14.82 24.68
C ASP A 23 -0.91 14.34 25.46
N ASP A 24 -1.04 14.10 26.78
CA ASP A 24 -0.02 13.50 27.64
C ASP A 24 0.33 12.06 27.24
N ALA A 25 -0.60 11.32 26.63
CA ALA A 25 -0.36 9.96 26.16
C ALA A 25 0.48 9.92 24.87
N LEU A 26 0.52 11.03 24.12
CA LEU A 26 1.25 11.14 22.85
C LEU A 26 2.68 11.68 23.04
N GLN A 27 2.91 12.41 24.13
CA GLN A 27 4.18 13.06 24.44
C GLN A 27 5.40 12.12 24.40
N PRO A 28 5.35 10.87 24.92
CA PRO A 28 6.49 9.96 24.84
C PRO A 28 6.90 9.64 23.40
N PHE A 29 5.94 9.56 22.48
CA PHE A 29 6.21 9.29 21.06
C PHE A 29 6.81 10.50 20.36
N VAL A 30 6.33 11.70 20.69
CA VAL A 30 6.87 12.97 20.20
C VAL A 30 8.32 13.15 20.66
N ASP A 31 8.59 12.94 21.95
CA ASP A 31 9.92 13.12 22.54
C ASP A 31 10.96 12.14 21.95
N ILE A 32 10.56 10.88 21.68
CA ILE A 32 11.43 9.87 21.06
C ILE A 32 11.66 10.14 19.58
N SER A 33 10.63 10.58 18.86
CA SER A 33 10.73 10.82 17.41
C SER A 33 11.40 12.15 17.07
N GLY A 34 11.46 13.09 18.02
CA GLY A 34 11.96 14.45 17.79
C GLY A 34 11.09 15.25 16.82
N LEU A 35 9.87 14.80 16.56
CA LEU A 35 8.94 15.42 15.63
C LEU A 35 8.23 16.60 16.28
N ASP A 36 7.82 17.56 15.46
CA ASP A 36 6.85 18.57 15.90
C ASP A 36 5.55 17.87 16.32
N ALA A 37 5.09 18.15 17.54
CA ALA A 37 3.92 17.50 18.13
C ALA A 37 2.66 17.66 17.26
N SER A 38 2.51 18.82 16.63
CA SER A 38 1.34 19.11 15.79
C SER A 38 1.38 18.36 14.46
N ALA A 39 2.57 18.26 13.84
CA ALA A 39 2.78 17.49 12.62
C ALA A 39 2.61 15.99 12.88
N TYR A 40 3.14 15.49 14.00
CA TYR A 40 3.00 14.10 14.40
C TYR A 40 1.54 13.72 14.68
N LYS A 41 0.81 14.57 15.42
CA LYS A 41 -0.63 14.38 15.67
C LYS A 41 -1.44 14.33 14.37
N LYS A 42 -1.18 15.24 13.42
CA LYS A 42 -1.84 15.22 12.10
C LYS A 42 -1.54 13.96 11.31
N PHE A 43 -0.28 13.53 11.27
CA PHE A 43 0.13 12.28 10.65
C PHE A 43 -0.64 11.08 11.25
N LEU A 44 -0.75 11.02 12.58
CA LEU A 44 -1.48 9.95 13.25
C LEU A 44 -3.00 10.04 12.99
N THR A 45 -3.60 11.23 12.97
CA THR A 45 -5.01 11.38 12.59
C THR A 45 -5.27 10.85 11.18
N ASN A 46 -4.38 11.13 10.24
CA ASN A 46 -4.46 10.60 8.88
C ASN A 46 -4.25 9.08 8.82
N SER A 47 -3.35 8.54 9.64
CA SER A 47 -2.94 7.12 9.61
C SER A 47 -3.87 6.20 10.40
N CYS A 48 -4.47 6.70 11.49
CA CYS A 48 -5.39 5.95 12.35
C CYS A 48 -6.87 6.14 11.93
N GLY A 49 -7.13 7.11 11.05
CA GLY A 49 -8.47 7.41 10.55
C GLY A 49 -8.84 6.62 9.28
N THR A 50 -9.89 7.09 8.62
CA THR A 50 -10.40 6.50 7.37
C THR A 50 -9.34 6.43 6.27
N LEU A 51 -8.48 7.46 6.15
CA LEU A 51 -7.41 7.49 5.15
C LEU A 51 -6.39 6.36 5.37
N GLY A 52 -6.02 6.12 6.62
CA GLY A 52 -5.29 4.94 7.10
C GLY A 52 -5.85 3.64 6.57
N ASN A 53 -7.13 3.41 6.87
CA ASN A 53 -7.83 2.19 6.48
C ASN A 53 -7.93 2.03 4.96
N VAL A 54 -8.23 3.11 4.23
CA VAL A 54 -8.31 3.08 2.75
C VAL A 54 -6.95 2.72 2.16
N SER A 55 -5.86 3.33 2.64
CA SER A 55 -4.52 3.00 2.20
C SER A 55 -4.18 1.54 2.45
N PHE A 56 -4.44 1.05 3.66
CA PHE A 56 -4.13 -0.33 4.04
C PHE A 56 -4.92 -1.35 3.21
N ILE A 57 -6.24 -1.16 3.09
CA ILE A 57 -7.11 -2.07 2.33
C ILE A 57 -6.75 -2.04 0.84
N SER A 58 -6.48 -0.87 0.27
CA SER A 58 -6.11 -0.75 -1.14
C SER A 58 -4.76 -1.42 -1.43
N ALA A 59 -3.77 -1.30 -0.55
CA ALA A 59 -2.50 -2.03 -0.66
C ALA A 59 -2.70 -3.55 -0.58
N ILE A 60 -3.55 -4.05 0.33
CA ILE A 60 -3.88 -5.48 0.42
C ILE A 60 -4.57 -5.96 -0.85
N ILE A 61 -5.55 -5.22 -1.35
CA ILE A 61 -6.27 -5.57 -2.59
C ILE A 61 -5.28 -5.63 -3.75
N ALA A 62 -4.39 -4.65 -3.89
CA ALA A 62 -3.37 -4.64 -4.93
C ALA A 62 -2.48 -5.89 -4.86
N MET A 63 -1.99 -6.23 -3.67
CA MET A 63 -1.15 -7.40 -3.43
C MET A 63 -1.90 -8.70 -3.76
N VAL A 64 -3.13 -8.87 -3.28
CA VAL A 64 -3.92 -10.10 -3.50
C VAL A 64 -4.26 -10.28 -4.98
N LEU A 65 -4.73 -9.23 -5.66
CA LEU A 65 -5.05 -9.29 -7.08
C LEU A 65 -3.79 -9.55 -7.94
N GLY A 66 -2.68 -8.88 -7.62
CA GLY A 66 -1.40 -9.11 -8.28
C GLY A 66 -0.88 -10.54 -8.09
N PHE A 67 -1.03 -11.09 -6.88
CA PHE A 67 -0.64 -12.47 -6.59
C PHE A 67 -1.51 -13.50 -7.33
N ILE A 68 -2.83 -13.29 -7.39
CA ILE A 68 -3.74 -14.15 -8.17
C ILE A 68 -3.37 -14.08 -9.66
N ALA A 69 -3.12 -12.88 -10.20
CA ALA A 69 -2.70 -12.71 -11.60
C ALA A 69 -1.39 -13.46 -11.89
N PHE A 70 -0.43 -13.39 -10.97
CA PHE A 70 0.84 -14.13 -11.06
C PHE A 70 0.64 -15.65 -11.08
N ILE A 71 -0.15 -16.19 -10.13
CA ILE A 71 -0.46 -17.63 -10.10
C ILE A 71 -1.13 -18.07 -11.41
N CYS A 72 -2.11 -17.30 -11.88
CA CYS A 72 -2.76 -17.58 -13.16
C CYS A 72 -1.71 -17.64 -14.28
N LEU A 73 -0.88 -16.62 -14.44
CA LEU A 73 0.17 -16.60 -15.47
C LEU A 73 1.06 -17.85 -15.43
N VAL A 74 1.55 -18.24 -14.25
CA VAL A 74 2.42 -19.41 -14.09
C VAL A 74 1.68 -20.71 -14.47
N VAL A 75 0.44 -20.88 -14.02
CA VAL A 75 -0.35 -22.09 -14.31
C VAL A 75 -0.71 -22.18 -15.80
N PHE A 76 -1.07 -21.07 -16.45
CA PHE A 76 -1.49 -21.08 -17.86
C PHE A 76 -0.33 -21.29 -18.84
N ILE A 77 0.89 -20.87 -18.49
CA ILE A 77 2.08 -21.15 -19.32
C ILE A 77 2.32 -22.66 -19.45
N VAL A 78 1.97 -23.46 -18.43
CA VAL A 78 2.34 -24.88 -18.37
C VAL A 78 1.24 -25.81 -18.89
N CYS A 79 -0.05 -25.46 -18.78
CA CYS A 79 -1.10 -26.48 -18.79
C CYS A 79 -2.26 -26.32 -19.80
N VAL A 80 -2.40 -25.22 -20.58
CA VAL A 80 -3.66 -24.94 -21.29
C VAL A 80 -3.48 -24.52 -22.76
N GLU A 81 -4.18 -25.22 -23.68
CA GLU A 81 -4.18 -24.93 -25.13
C GLU A 81 -5.08 -23.75 -25.53
N ASN A 82 -6.17 -23.47 -24.79
CA ASN A 82 -7.10 -22.38 -25.09
C ASN A 82 -7.06 -21.25 -24.03
N ILE A 83 -6.27 -20.22 -24.31
CA ILE A 83 -5.80 -19.25 -23.29
C ILE A 83 -6.56 -17.92 -23.32
N GLN A 84 -7.34 -17.65 -24.38
CA GLN A 84 -7.98 -16.34 -24.63
C GLN A 84 -8.83 -15.77 -23.49
N PRO A 85 -9.83 -16.50 -22.92
CA PRO A 85 -10.67 -15.93 -21.86
C PRO A 85 -9.84 -15.61 -20.61
N MET A 86 -8.78 -16.39 -20.38
CA MET A 86 -7.99 -16.28 -19.17
C MET A 86 -6.92 -15.20 -19.24
N VAL A 87 -6.38 -14.95 -20.43
CA VAL A 87 -5.56 -13.78 -20.72
C VAL A 87 -6.33 -12.49 -20.46
N ASN A 88 -7.61 -12.42 -20.86
CA ASN A 88 -8.45 -11.26 -20.53
C ASN A 88 -8.71 -11.12 -19.03
N PHE A 89 -8.92 -12.22 -18.31
CA PHE A 89 -9.07 -12.20 -16.86
C PHE A 89 -7.81 -11.69 -16.14
N ILE A 90 -6.63 -12.20 -16.49
CA ILE A 90 -5.33 -11.77 -15.94
C ILE A 90 -5.09 -10.28 -16.21
N LYS A 91 -5.42 -9.81 -17.42
CA LYS A 91 -5.32 -8.39 -17.78
C LYS A 91 -6.17 -7.53 -16.85
N TRP A 92 -7.43 -7.89 -16.63
CA TRP A 92 -8.32 -7.17 -15.72
C TRP A 92 -7.83 -7.18 -14.27
N LEU A 93 -7.37 -8.33 -13.77
CA LEU A 93 -6.77 -8.42 -12.43
C LEU A 93 -5.55 -7.50 -12.28
N SER A 94 -4.67 -7.47 -13.28
CA SER A 94 -3.47 -6.61 -13.28
C SER A 94 -3.84 -5.12 -13.29
N VAL A 95 -4.86 -4.72 -14.07
CA VAL A 95 -5.36 -3.35 -14.08
C VAL A 95 -5.97 -2.96 -12.74
N LEU A 96 -6.81 -3.83 -12.15
CA LEU A 96 -7.42 -3.57 -10.84
C LEU A 96 -6.37 -3.49 -9.72
N ALA A 97 -5.34 -4.34 -9.77
CA ALA A 97 -4.21 -4.27 -8.85
C ALA A 97 -3.46 -2.93 -8.98
N GLY A 98 -3.21 -2.48 -10.21
CA GLY A 98 -2.60 -1.18 -10.50
C GLY A 98 -3.43 -0.01 -9.96
N LEU A 99 -4.75 -0.01 -10.19
CA LEU A 99 -5.66 1.02 -9.69
C LEU A 99 -5.70 1.04 -8.15
N ALA A 100 -5.78 -0.12 -7.50
CA ALA A 100 -5.74 -0.20 -6.05
C ALA A 100 -4.40 0.32 -5.48
N SER A 101 -3.28 -0.01 -6.12
CA SER A 101 -1.95 0.51 -5.75
C SER A 101 -1.86 2.04 -5.93
N ILE A 102 -2.45 2.61 -6.99
CA ILE A 102 -2.53 4.08 -7.16
C ILE A 102 -3.28 4.72 -5.98
N VAL A 103 -4.40 4.15 -5.55
CA VAL A 103 -5.15 4.64 -4.39
C VAL A 103 -4.29 4.57 -3.12
N ALA A 104 -3.54 3.49 -2.92
CA ALA A 104 -2.62 3.34 -1.79
C ALA A 104 -1.53 4.41 -1.79
N VAL A 105 -0.89 4.65 -2.95
CA VAL A 105 0.15 5.69 -3.13
C VAL A 105 -0.42 7.08 -2.82
N ILE A 106 -1.57 7.43 -3.39
CA ILE A 106 -2.22 8.73 -3.15
C ILE A 106 -2.52 8.91 -1.66
N ALA A 107 -3.09 7.87 -1.02
CA ALA A 107 -3.40 7.92 0.40
C ALA A 107 -2.13 8.09 1.26
N TRP A 108 -1.02 7.41 0.90
CA TRP A 108 0.27 7.58 1.57
C TRP A 108 0.84 8.98 1.41
N VAL A 109 0.71 9.60 0.23
CA VAL A 109 1.13 11.00 0.02
C VAL A 109 0.43 11.92 1.02
N TYR A 110 -0.90 11.80 1.16
CA TYR A 110 -1.66 12.63 2.09
C TYR A 110 -1.40 12.28 3.57
N GLN A 111 -1.13 11.01 3.89
CA GLN A 111 -0.79 10.61 5.26
C GLN A 111 0.51 11.26 5.71
N ILE A 112 1.56 11.23 4.89
CA ILE A 112 2.90 11.68 5.26
C ILE A 112 3.15 13.18 5.03
N ASP A 113 2.29 13.85 4.27
CA ASP A 113 2.42 15.29 3.94
C ASP A 113 2.75 16.19 5.15
N PRO A 114 2.10 16.04 6.33
CA PRO A 114 2.41 16.86 7.50
C PRO A 114 3.86 16.72 7.97
N LEU A 115 4.49 15.56 7.76
CA LEU A 115 5.88 15.30 8.12
C LEU A 115 6.85 15.79 7.05
N VAL A 116 6.46 15.71 5.77
CA VAL A 116 7.29 16.18 4.64
C VAL A 116 7.52 17.68 4.71
N VAL A 117 6.50 18.45 5.12
CA VAL A 117 6.66 19.91 5.35
C VAL A 117 7.70 20.20 6.45
N GLN A 118 7.93 19.27 7.37
CA GLN A 118 8.96 19.37 8.43
C GLN A 118 10.33 18.81 7.99
N GLY A 119 10.52 18.48 6.71
CA GLY A 119 11.79 17.96 6.17
C GLY A 119 11.95 16.44 6.24
N PHE A 120 10.93 15.70 6.67
CA PHE A 120 10.98 14.24 6.67
C PHE A 120 10.78 13.67 5.27
N HIS A 121 11.55 12.66 4.93
CA HIS A 121 11.48 12.02 3.61
C HIS A 121 10.49 10.86 3.63
N ARG A 122 9.89 10.58 2.47
CA ARG A 122 9.06 9.39 2.28
C ARG A 122 9.95 8.15 2.39
N GLY A 123 9.55 7.18 3.22
CA GLY A 123 10.32 5.97 3.47
C GLY A 123 10.49 5.08 2.24
N ILE A 124 11.39 4.10 2.29
CA ILE A 124 11.67 3.19 1.17
C ILE A 124 10.45 2.37 0.74
N SER A 125 9.55 2.08 1.67
CA SER A 125 8.28 1.41 1.39
C SER A 125 7.45 2.15 0.34
N PHE A 126 7.44 3.49 0.37
CA PHE A 126 6.71 4.31 -0.60
C PHE A 126 7.28 4.14 -2.02
N VAL A 127 8.61 4.04 -2.13
CA VAL A 127 9.27 3.81 -3.43
C VAL A 127 8.94 2.41 -3.95
N ILE A 128 8.94 1.40 -3.07
CA ILE A 128 8.58 0.02 -3.44
C ILE A 128 7.14 -0.04 -3.95
N GLU A 129 6.20 0.65 -3.32
CA GLU A 129 4.80 0.70 -3.76
C GLU A 129 4.66 1.37 -5.14
N ILE A 130 5.40 2.45 -5.41
CA ILE A 130 5.43 3.06 -6.75
C ILE A 130 5.95 2.07 -7.80
N ILE A 131 7.03 1.35 -7.50
CA ILE A 131 7.58 0.35 -8.41
C ILE A 131 6.56 -0.76 -8.65
N ALA A 132 5.90 -1.25 -7.59
CA ALA A 132 4.85 -2.27 -7.71
C ALA A 132 3.69 -1.79 -8.61
N CYS A 133 3.24 -0.55 -8.43
CA CYS A 133 2.24 0.09 -9.28
C CYS A 133 2.63 0.04 -10.77
N GLN A 134 3.86 0.44 -11.09
CA GLN A 134 4.37 0.42 -12.47
C GLN A 134 4.42 -1.02 -13.03
N LEU A 135 4.84 -1.99 -12.22
CA LEU A 135 4.90 -3.39 -12.62
C LEU A 135 3.51 -3.99 -12.88
N PHE A 136 2.49 -3.63 -12.10
CA PHE A 136 1.12 -4.07 -12.36
C PHE A 136 0.58 -3.53 -13.70
N MET A 137 0.84 -2.26 -13.99
CA MET A 137 0.43 -1.65 -15.27
C MET A 137 1.20 -2.25 -16.45
N LEU A 138 2.51 -2.46 -16.29
CA LEU A 138 3.34 -3.11 -17.31
C LEU A 138 2.88 -4.55 -17.57
N SER A 139 2.55 -5.31 -16.53
CA SER A 139 1.99 -6.66 -16.64
C SER A 139 0.73 -6.66 -17.51
N ALA A 140 -0.23 -5.76 -17.24
CA ALA A 140 -1.45 -5.65 -18.05
C ALA A 140 -1.17 -5.37 -19.53
N VAL A 141 -0.19 -4.51 -19.82
CA VAL A 141 0.24 -4.17 -21.18
C VAL A 141 0.89 -5.37 -21.87
N LEU A 142 1.81 -6.06 -21.20
CA LEU A 142 2.50 -7.23 -21.75
C LEU A 142 1.53 -8.39 -22.04
N VAL A 143 0.60 -8.64 -21.11
CA VAL A 143 -0.46 -9.65 -21.30
C VAL A 143 -1.36 -9.29 -22.48
N HIS A 144 -1.68 -8.01 -22.67
CA HIS A 144 -2.46 -7.55 -23.82
C HIS A 144 -1.70 -7.73 -25.14
N TYR A 145 -0.41 -7.41 -25.19
CA TYR A 145 0.40 -7.65 -26.39
C TYR A 145 0.53 -9.13 -26.71
N HIS A 146 0.81 -9.98 -25.71
CA HIS A 146 0.89 -11.42 -25.88
C HIS A 146 -0.44 -12.02 -26.41
N SER A 147 -1.58 -11.42 -26.05
CA SER A 147 -2.90 -11.85 -26.54
C SER A 147 -3.11 -11.59 -28.04
N LYS A 148 -2.40 -10.61 -28.61
CA LYS A 148 -2.50 -10.21 -30.03
C LYS A 148 -1.51 -10.94 -30.92
N ASP A 149 -0.36 -11.34 -30.38
CA ASP A 149 0.72 -12.04 -31.11
C ASP A 149 0.42 -13.52 -31.38
N LYS A 150 -0.75 -14.04 -31.00
CA LYS A 150 -1.23 -15.34 -31.48
C LYS A 150 -2.11 -15.16 -32.73
N PRO A 151 -1.55 -15.13 -33.95
CA PRO A 151 -2.34 -15.20 -35.17
C PRO A 151 -3.12 -16.52 -35.20
N ASN A 152 -4.23 -16.50 -35.94
CA ASN A 152 -5.29 -17.51 -35.99
C ASN A 152 -4.86 -18.88 -36.59
N ASP A 153 -3.80 -19.52 -36.07
CA ASP A 153 -3.26 -20.78 -36.59
C ASP A 153 -3.93 -22.05 -36.05
N PHE A 154 -5.06 -21.93 -35.36
CA PHE A 154 -5.93 -23.08 -35.08
C PHE A 154 -7.24 -22.91 -35.85
N LYS A 155 -7.20 -23.33 -37.12
CA LYS A 155 -8.38 -23.61 -37.93
C LYS A 155 -8.40 -25.08 -38.28
#